data_AF-A0A485ANM2-F1
#
_entry.id   AF-A0A485ANM2-F1
#
_cell.length_a   1.000
_cell.length_b   1.000
_cell.length_c   1.000
_cell.angle_alpha   90.00
_cell.angle_beta   90.00
_cell.angle_gamma   90.00
#
_symmetry.space_group_name_H-M   'P 1'
#
loop_
_entity.id
_entity.type
_entity.pdbx_description
1 polymer ?
#
loop_
_entity_poly.entity_id
_entity_poly.type
_entity_poly.pdbx_seq_one_letter_code
_entity_poly.pdbx_strand_id
1 'polypeptide(L)'
;MVTFTEAATEELRGRIRSNIHELRVACLRNATDNPLYASLLTEIDDLQQAASVLLLAERQMDDAAVFTIHGFCQRMLSLNAFESGMLFEQQLIEDESQLRYQACADFWRRHCYPLNREIAQVIVASWKGPQDLLKSIDRYLQGKAPAAENADKRRGNAGIPPSKDPCAD
;
A
#
# COMPACT_ATOMS: atom_id res chain seq x y z
N MET A 1 14.71 -8.01 -3.35
CA MET A 1 14.56 -8.14 -1.89
C MET A 1 13.52 -7.13 -1.42
N VAL A 2 12.39 -7.52 -0.82
CA VAL A 2 11.43 -6.56 -0.25
C VAL A 2 11.19 -6.88 1.23
N THR A 3 11.21 -5.88 2.12
CA THR A 3 10.93 -6.04 3.55
C THR A 3 9.87 -5.05 4.04
N PHE A 4 9.37 -5.25 5.26
CA PHE A 4 8.33 -4.37 5.82
C PHE A 4 8.89 -3.06 6.37
N THR A 5 10.07 -3.09 7.01
CA THR A 5 10.67 -1.93 7.67
C THR A 5 12.00 -1.54 7.05
N GLU A 6 12.33 -0.24 7.16
CA GLU A 6 13.63 0.30 6.77
C GLU A 6 14.76 -0.32 7.58
N ALA A 7 14.59 -0.47 8.89
CA ALA A 7 15.57 -1.14 9.74
C ALA A 7 15.88 -2.57 9.26
N ALA A 8 14.87 -3.32 8.82
CA ALA A 8 15.09 -4.65 8.25
C ALA A 8 15.79 -4.60 6.89
N THR A 9 15.56 -3.57 6.07
CA THR A 9 16.34 -3.39 4.82
C THR A 9 17.81 -3.14 5.10
N GLU A 10 18.13 -2.28 6.08
CA GLU A 10 19.50 -1.95 6.45
C GLU A 10 20.23 -3.14 7.06
N GLU A 11 19.62 -3.81 8.04
CA GLU A 11 20.19 -5.00 8.67
C GLU A 11 20.55 -6.05 7.61
N LEU A 12 19.60 -6.33 6.70
CA LEU A 12 19.78 -7.36 5.69
C LEU A 12 20.81 -6.96 4.62
N ARG A 13 20.85 -5.69 4.22
CA ARG A 13 21.90 -5.16 3.34
C ARG A 13 23.28 -5.29 3.98
N GLY A 14 23.40 -4.98 5.26
CA GLY A 14 24.64 -5.15 6.03
C GLY A 14 25.10 -6.60 6.10
N ARG A 15 24.19 -7.52 6.41
CA ARG A 15 24.47 -8.96 6.47
C ARG A 15 24.93 -9.53 5.12
N ILE A 16 24.27 -9.17 4.03
CA ILE A 16 24.66 -9.61 2.68
C ILE A 16 26.05 -9.06 2.33
N ARG A 17 26.33 -7.78 2.63
CA ARG A 17 27.65 -7.18 2.39
C ARG A 17 28.75 -7.92 3.14
N SER A 18 28.53 -8.23 4.42
CA SER A 18 29.49 -8.98 5.24
C SER A 18 29.78 -10.35 4.64
N ASN A 19 28.73 -11.09 4.26
CA ASN A 19 28.88 -12.42 3.68
C ASN A 19 29.64 -12.40 2.34
N ILE A 20 29.35 -11.43 1.47
CA ILE A 20 30.07 -11.26 0.19
C ILE A 20 31.55 -10.98 0.46
N HIS A 21 31.85 -10.08 1.42
CA HIS A 21 33.21 -9.73 1.79
C HIS A 21 33.98 -10.94 2.35
N GLU A 22 33.39 -11.65 3.31
CA GLU A 22 34.01 -12.82 3.94
C GLU A 22 34.27 -13.94 2.94
N LEU A 23 33.30 -14.23 2.05
CA LEU A 23 33.48 -15.23 1.00
C LEU A 23 34.56 -14.82 0.00
N ARG A 24 34.65 -13.53 -0.35
CA ARG A 24 35.72 -13.02 -1.21
C ARG A 24 37.10 -13.24 -0.58
N VAL A 25 37.24 -12.92 0.71
CA VAL A 25 38.48 -13.17 1.46
C VAL A 25 38.81 -14.65 1.49
N ALA A 26 37.80 -15.51 1.70
CA ALA A 26 37.95 -16.96 1.67
C ALA A 26 38.43 -17.47 0.29
N CYS A 27 37.90 -16.92 -0.82
CA CYS A 27 38.34 -17.25 -2.18
C CYS A 27 39.81 -16.86 -2.41
N LEU A 28 40.21 -15.67 -1.95
CA LEU A 28 41.60 -15.20 -2.09
C LEU A 28 42.60 -16.01 -1.25
N ARG A 29 42.18 -16.49 -0.08
CA ARG A 29 43.00 -17.31 0.82
C ARG A 29 42.94 -18.80 0.51
N ASN A 30 41.95 -19.23 -0.28
CA ASN A 30 41.57 -20.63 -0.46
C ASN A 30 41.41 -21.37 0.87
N ALA A 31 40.87 -20.69 1.89
CA ALA A 31 40.72 -21.20 3.24
C ALA A 31 39.69 -20.37 4.02
N THR A 32 38.96 -21.04 4.91
CA THR A 32 37.94 -20.42 5.78
C THR A 32 37.62 -21.33 6.96
N ASP A 33 37.33 -20.73 8.11
CA ASP A 33 36.85 -21.43 9.31
C ASP A 33 35.32 -21.56 9.33
N ASN A 34 34.62 -20.86 8.42
CA ASN A 34 33.16 -20.94 8.31
C ASN A 34 32.76 -22.15 7.44
N PRO A 35 32.00 -23.13 8.00
CA PRO A 35 31.59 -24.33 7.26
C PRO A 35 30.79 -24.03 5.99
N LEU A 36 29.95 -22.99 6.00
CA LEU A 36 29.16 -22.61 4.83
C LEU A 36 30.07 -22.18 3.67
N TYR A 37 31.06 -21.33 3.95
CA TYR A 37 31.99 -20.87 2.93
C TYR A 37 32.92 -22.00 2.48
N ALA A 38 33.28 -22.93 3.37
CA ALA A 38 34.07 -24.09 2.99
C ALA A 38 33.35 -24.94 1.93
N SER A 39 32.05 -25.21 2.12
CA SER A 39 31.22 -25.88 1.11
C SER A 39 31.16 -25.09 -0.21
N LEU A 40 30.99 -23.78 -0.16
CA LEU A 40 30.98 -22.95 -1.37
C LEU A 40 32.33 -22.95 -2.10
N LEU A 41 33.45 -22.91 -1.38
CA LEU A 41 34.78 -22.98 -1.99
C LEU A 41 34.99 -24.30 -2.74
N THR A 42 34.42 -25.41 -2.26
CA THR A 42 34.50 -26.69 -2.97
C THR A 42 33.67 -26.77 -4.24
N GLU A 43 32.66 -25.89 -4.40
CA GLU A 43 31.80 -25.83 -5.57
C GLU A 43 32.28 -24.81 -6.62
N ILE A 44 33.23 -23.92 -6.27
CA ILE A 44 33.74 -22.89 -7.16
C ILE A 44 34.98 -23.40 -7.91
N ASP A 45 34.90 -23.47 -9.24
CA ASP A 45 36.02 -23.91 -10.08
C ASP A 45 37.17 -22.89 -10.15
N ASP A 46 36.85 -21.60 -10.33
CA ASP A 46 37.83 -20.51 -10.42
C ASP A 46 37.64 -19.50 -9.28
N LEU A 47 38.44 -19.69 -8.22
CA LEU A 47 38.43 -18.83 -7.03
C LEU A 47 38.90 -17.40 -7.31
N GLN A 48 39.77 -17.18 -8.30
CA GLN A 48 40.27 -15.84 -8.64
C GLN A 48 39.19 -15.05 -9.39
N GLN A 49 38.50 -15.71 -10.33
CA GLN A 49 37.33 -15.13 -10.98
C GLN A 49 36.22 -14.85 -9.96
N ALA A 50 35.92 -15.80 -9.07
CA ALA A 50 34.91 -15.61 -8.02
C ALA A 50 35.24 -14.42 -7.11
N ALA A 51 36.51 -14.29 -6.67
CA ALA A 51 36.94 -13.14 -5.87
C ALA A 51 36.75 -11.80 -6.61
N SER A 52 36.97 -11.78 -7.92
CA SER A 52 36.76 -10.59 -8.77
C SER A 52 35.28 -10.22 -8.90
N VAL A 53 34.41 -11.21 -9.10
CA VAL A 53 32.95 -11.03 -9.15
C VAL A 53 32.41 -10.55 -7.80
N LEU A 54 32.86 -11.17 -6.70
CA LEU A 54 32.45 -10.78 -5.35
C LEU A 54 32.91 -9.35 -5.00
N LEU A 55 34.10 -8.93 -5.45
CA LEU A 55 34.56 -7.55 -5.29
C LEU A 55 33.65 -6.55 -6.02
N LEU A 56 33.19 -6.89 -7.22
CA LEU A 56 32.23 -6.05 -7.94
C LEU A 56 30.89 -5.98 -7.21
N ALA A 57 30.38 -7.13 -6.73
CA ALA A 57 29.15 -7.21 -5.97
C ALA A 57 29.22 -6.39 -4.66
N GLU A 58 30.35 -6.45 -3.95
CA GLU A 58 30.61 -5.68 -2.73
C GLU A 58 30.52 -4.17 -2.99
N ARG A 59 31.09 -3.70 -4.12
CA ARG A 59 31.03 -2.29 -4.54
C ARG A 59 29.65 -1.85 -4.99
N GLN A 60 28.86 -2.75 -5.54
CA GLN A 60 27.50 -2.48 -6.01
C GLN A 60 26.44 -2.61 -4.91
N MET A 61 26.83 -2.97 -3.69
CA MET A 61 25.87 -3.28 -2.63
C MET A 61 25.07 -2.05 -2.15
N ASP A 62 25.57 -0.83 -2.36
CA ASP A 62 24.81 0.40 -2.10
C ASP A 62 23.58 0.51 -3.02
N ASP A 63 23.70 0.07 -4.27
CA ASP A 63 22.61 0.06 -5.26
C ASP A 63 21.80 -1.25 -5.26
N ALA A 64 22.09 -2.17 -4.33
CA ALA A 64 21.40 -3.45 -4.28
C ALA A 64 19.87 -3.27 -4.13
N ALA A 65 19.12 -4.11 -4.86
CA ALA A 65 17.66 -4.10 -4.91
C ALA A 65 17.02 -4.70 -3.64
N VAL A 66 17.30 -4.06 -2.51
CA VAL A 66 16.75 -4.33 -1.17
C VAL A 66 15.93 -3.10 -0.76
N PHE A 67 14.62 -3.20 -0.88
CA PHE A 67 13.68 -2.10 -0.66
C PHE A 67 12.66 -2.46 0.41
N THR A 68 12.01 -1.44 0.98
CA THR A 68 10.75 -1.68 1.67
C THR A 68 9.64 -1.97 0.65
N ILE A 69 8.51 -2.54 1.08
CA ILE A 69 7.34 -2.74 0.21
C ILE A 69 6.93 -1.44 -0.47
N HIS A 70 6.88 -0.35 0.30
CA HIS A 70 6.53 0.97 -0.22
C HIS A 70 7.55 1.49 -1.23
N GLY A 71 8.83 1.41 -0.92
CA GLY A 71 9.90 1.85 -1.83
C GLY A 71 9.93 1.06 -3.15
N PHE A 72 9.61 -0.24 -3.10
CA PHE A 72 9.48 -1.07 -4.29
C PHE A 72 8.28 -0.64 -5.15
N CYS A 73 7.10 -0.49 -4.55
CA CYS A 73 5.89 -0.08 -5.27
C CYS A 73 6.04 1.31 -5.90
N GLN A 74 6.58 2.28 -5.16
CA GLN A 74 6.82 3.63 -5.66
C GLN A 74 7.77 3.61 -6.86
N ARG A 75 8.89 2.87 -6.75
CA ARG A 75 9.85 2.72 -7.87
C ARG A 75 9.20 2.10 -9.10
N MET A 76 8.35 1.09 -8.94
CA MET A 76 7.63 0.45 -10.06
C MET A 76 6.62 1.39 -10.72
N LEU A 77 5.92 2.21 -9.94
CA LEU A 77 5.00 3.23 -10.46
C LEU A 77 5.77 4.33 -11.21
N SER A 78 6.90 4.80 -10.70
CA SER A 78 7.71 5.82 -11.37
C SER A 78 8.35 5.31 -12.67
N LEU A 79 8.86 4.06 -12.68
CA LEU A 79 9.49 3.48 -13.87
C LEU A 79 8.50 3.24 -15.01
N ASN A 80 7.23 2.97 -14.68
CA ASN A 80 6.16 2.75 -15.66
C ASN A 80 5.16 3.91 -15.67
N ALA A 81 5.60 5.14 -15.33
CA ALA A 81 4.71 6.30 -15.21
C ALA A 81 3.91 6.57 -16.51
N PHE A 82 4.56 6.36 -17.66
CA PHE A 82 3.92 6.53 -18.96
C PHE A 82 2.83 5.49 -19.23
N GLU A 83 3.07 4.22 -18.88
CA GLU A 83 2.09 3.14 -19.08
C GLU A 83 0.97 3.16 -18.04
N SER A 84 1.25 3.66 -16.84
CA SER A 84 0.30 3.74 -15.72
C SER A 84 -0.56 5.01 -15.71
N GLY A 85 -0.29 5.98 -16.58
CA GLY A 85 -1.00 7.28 -16.61
C GLY A 85 -0.80 8.11 -15.33
N MET A 86 0.22 7.78 -14.54
CA MET A 86 0.53 8.41 -13.27
C MET A 86 1.38 9.67 -13.48
N LEU A 87 1.15 10.70 -12.65
CA LEU A 87 1.98 11.90 -12.63
C LEU A 87 3.43 11.51 -12.30
N PHE A 88 4.40 12.10 -13.01
CA PHE A 88 5.84 11.84 -12.82
C PHE A 88 6.32 12.13 -11.39
N GLU A 89 5.68 13.07 -10.69
CA GLU A 89 5.98 13.41 -9.30
C GLU A 89 4.82 12.99 -8.39
N GLN A 90 5.05 11.92 -7.63
CA GLN A 90 4.12 11.46 -6.59
C GLN A 90 4.73 11.75 -5.23
N GLN A 91 3.99 12.50 -4.41
CA GLN A 91 4.34 12.72 -3.01
C GLN A 91 3.64 11.68 -2.15
N LEU A 92 4.41 10.97 -1.33
CA LEU A 92 3.87 10.08 -0.32
C LEU A 92 3.28 10.92 0.81
N ILE A 93 2.00 10.69 1.11
CA ILE A 93 1.33 11.28 2.27
C ILE A 93 1.31 10.21 3.35
N GLU A 94 2.16 10.34 4.36
CA GLU A 94 2.29 9.35 5.43
C GLU A 94 1.12 9.42 6.43
N ASP A 95 0.63 10.62 6.70
CA ASP A 95 -0.53 10.85 7.58
C ASP A 95 -1.70 11.46 6.79
N GLU A 96 -2.68 10.61 6.50
CA GLU A 96 -3.93 11.01 5.83
C GLU A 96 -5.00 11.52 6.81
N SER A 97 -4.75 11.52 8.12
CA SER A 97 -5.76 11.82 9.15
C SER A 97 -6.42 13.19 8.92
N GLN A 98 -5.61 14.20 8.59
CA GLN A 98 -6.08 15.55 8.33
C GLN A 98 -6.95 15.60 7.05
N LEU A 99 -6.54 14.91 5.99
CA LEU A 99 -7.31 14.85 4.73
C LEU A 99 -8.65 14.16 4.94
N ARG A 100 -8.66 13.04 5.68
CA ARG A 100 -9.90 12.32 6.02
C ARG A 100 -10.84 13.18 6.86
N TYR A 101 -10.29 13.92 7.82
CA TYR A 101 -11.09 14.86 8.62
C TYR A 101 -11.67 15.99 7.77
N GLN A 102 -10.86 16.59 6.89
CA GLN A 102 -11.33 17.64 5.98
C GLN A 102 -12.44 17.12 5.07
N ALA A 103 -12.28 15.95 4.46
CA ALA A 103 -13.30 15.32 3.61
C ALA A 103 -14.60 15.04 4.39
N CYS A 104 -14.49 14.54 5.63
CA CYS A 104 -15.67 14.30 6.48
C CYS A 104 -16.37 15.60 6.90
N ALA A 105 -15.60 16.63 7.26
CA ALA A 105 -16.15 17.95 7.59
C ALA A 105 -16.83 18.61 6.38
N ASP A 106 -16.27 18.45 5.18
CA ASP A 106 -16.87 18.89 3.93
C ASP A 106 -18.18 18.17 3.63
N PHE A 107 -18.22 16.84 3.79
CA PHE A 107 -19.44 16.05 3.68
C PHE A 107 -20.51 16.56 4.65
N TRP A 108 -20.13 16.76 5.92
CA TRP A 108 -21.05 17.25 6.95
C TRP A 108 -21.61 18.64 6.61
N ARG A 109 -20.77 19.56 6.14
CA ARG A 109 -21.20 20.90 5.71
C ARG A 109 -22.17 20.85 4.53
N ARG A 110 -21.94 19.98 3.55
CA ARG A 110 -22.79 19.87 2.36
C ARG A 110 -24.10 19.12 2.60
N HIS A 111 -24.10 18.12 3.49
CA HIS A 111 -25.23 17.19 3.64
C HIS A 111 -25.98 17.32 4.95
N CYS A 112 -25.37 17.82 6.03
CA CYS A 112 -26.02 17.94 7.34
C CYS A 112 -26.52 19.35 7.65
N TYR A 113 -25.81 20.40 7.20
CA TYR A 113 -26.24 21.79 7.44
C TYR A 113 -27.54 22.20 6.73
N PRO A 114 -27.83 21.77 5.48
CA PRO A 114 -29.07 22.16 4.81
C PRO A 114 -30.31 21.35 5.26
N LEU A 115 -30.16 20.41 6.21
CA LEU A 115 -31.26 19.59 6.67
C LEU A 115 -32.25 20.39 7.51
N ASN A 116 -33.52 20.00 7.44
CA ASN A 116 -34.52 20.54 8.35
C ASN A 116 -34.26 20.06 9.79
N ARG A 117 -34.86 20.76 10.76
CA ARG A 117 -34.60 20.53 12.19
C ARG A 117 -34.91 19.09 12.64
N GLU A 118 -35.97 18.49 12.13
CA GLU A 118 -36.40 17.14 12.50
C GLU A 118 -35.36 16.10 12.10
N ILE A 119 -34.89 16.14 10.84
CA ILE A 119 -33.88 15.22 10.34
C ILE A 119 -32.52 15.51 11.01
N ALA A 120 -32.18 16.78 11.19
CA ALA A 120 -30.94 17.18 11.86
C ALA A 120 -30.87 16.64 13.30
N GLN A 121 -31.98 16.62 14.04
CA GLN A 121 -32.03 16.05 15.40
C GLN A 121 -31.73 14.55 15.40
N VAL A 122 -32.26 13.79 14.44
CA VAL A 122 -31.98 12.35 14.31
C VAL A 122 -30.50 12.10 14.00
N ILE A 123 -29.92 12.88 13.09
CA ILE A 123 -28.50 12.74 12.73
C ILE A 123 -27.61 13.11 13.93
N VAL A 124 -27.88 14.22 14.62
CA VAL A 124 -27.07 14.67 15.77
C VAL A 124 -27.18 13.72 16.96
N ALA A 125 -28.30 13.01 17.10
CA ALA A 125 -28.45 11.95 18.11
C ALA A 125 -27.53 10.75 17.86
N SER A 126 -27.19 10.49 16.60
CA SER A 126 -26.29 9.40 16.20
C SER A 126 -24.82 9.83 16.12
N TRP A 127 -24.55 11.03 15.60
CA TRP A 127 -23.21 11.62 15.51
C TRP A 127 -23.25 13.10 15.86
N LYS A 128 -22.51 13.53 16.90
CA LYS A 128 -22.55 14.93 17.35
C LYS A 128 -21.84 15.90 16.42
N GLY A 129 -21.09 15.38 15.45
CA GLY A 129 -20.37 16.15 14.45
C GLY A 129 -19.50 15.31 13.54
N PRO A 130 -18.72 15.95 12.64
CA PRO A 130 -17.91 15.27 11.63
C PRO A 130 -16.82 14.36 12.22
N GLN A 131 -16.29 14.66 13.42
CA GLN A 131 -15.32 13.79 14.08
C GLN A 131 -15.94 12.46 14.52
N ASP A 132 -17.15 12.49 15.07
CA ASP A 132 -17.85 11.28 15.51
C ASP A 132 -18.28 10.44 14.32
N LEU A 133 -18.73 11.08 13.24
CA LEU A 133 -19.00 10.40 11.98
C LEU A 133 -17.75 9.71 11.45
N LEU A 134 -16.62 10.43 11.38
CA LEU A 134 -15.35 9.88 10.90
C LEU A 134 -14.93 8.65 11.71
N LYS A 135 -14.97 8.73 13.06
CA LYS A 135 -14.65 7.59 13.93
C LYS A 135 -15.51 6.36 13.63
N SER A 136 -16.79 6.55 13.31
CA SER A 136 -17.70 5.43 13.02
C SER A 136 -17.41 4.75 11.67
N ILE A 137 -16.83 5.47 10.71
CA ILE A 137 -16.55 4.97 9.36
C ILE A 137 -15.08 4.67 9.10
N ASP A 138 -14.17 5.08 10.00
CA ASP A 138 -12.71 5.02 9.77
C ASP A 138 -12.22 3.61 9.40
N ARG A 139 -12.81 2.57 10.00
CA ARG A 139 -12.49 1.17 9.68
C ARG A 139 -12.73 0.79 8.21
N TYR A 140 -13.66 1.47 7.53
CA TYR A 140 -14.00 1.22 6.13
C TYR A 140 -13.14 2.05 5.17
N LEU A 141 -12.47 3.09 5.68
CA LEU A 141 -11.55 3.92 4.91
C LEU A 141 -10.15 3.31 4.80
N GLN A 142 -9.82 2.34 5.67
CA GLN A 142 -8.53 1.65 5.70
C GLN A 142 -8.47 0.40 4.80
N GLY A 143 -9.47 0.14 3.94
CA GLY A 143 -9.54 -1.10 3.18
C GLY A 143 -10.55 -1.09 2.02
N LYS A 144 -10.87 -2.30 1.53
CA LYS A 144 -11.79 -2.50 0.41
C LYS A 144 -13.16 -1.87 0.73
N ALA A 145 -13.63 -0.97 -0.13
CA ALA A 145 -14.90 -0.29 0.05
C ALA A 145 -16.01 -1.33 0.34
N PRO A 146 -16.87 -1.09 1.34
CA PRO A 146 -17.99 -1.99 1.58
C PRO A 146 -18.81 -2.06 0.29
N ALA A 147 -19.08 -3.28 -0.17
CA ALA A 147 -20.01 -3.47 -1.27
C ALA A 147 -21.34 -2.89 -0.79
N ALA A 148 -21.74 -1.74 -1.34
CA ALA A 148 -23.02 -1.15 -1.06
C ALA A 148 -24.07 -2.15 -1.56
N GLU A 149 -24.61 -2.96 -0.66
CA GLU A 149 -25.67 -3.90 -1.00
C GLU A 149 -26.93 -3.09 -1.28
N ASN A 150 -27.08 -2.74 -2.56
CA ASN A 150 -28.26 -2.24 -3.26
C ASN A 150 -29.39 -1.69 -2.38
N ALA A 151 -29.39 -0.37 -2.17
CA ALA A 151 -30.56 0.39 -1.73
C ALA A 151 -31.70 0.40 -2.78
N ASP A 152 -31.56 -0.31 -3.90
CA ASP A 152 -32.50 -0.29 -5.03
C ASP A 152 -33.63 -1.35 -4.92
N LYS A 153 -33.61 -2.23 -3.91
CA LYS A 153 -34.66 -3.26 -3.73
C LYS A 153 -35.98 -2.76 -3.11
N ARG A 154 -36.12 -1.45 -2.83
CA ARG A 154 -37.36 -0.86 -2.27
C ARG A 154 -38.11 0.07 -3.22
N ARG A 155 -37.78 0.09 -4.52
CA ARG A 155 -38.61 0.75 -5.57
C ARG A 155 -39.15 -0.30 -6.54
N GLY A 156 -40.15 -1.06 -6.09
CA GLY A 156 -40.73 -2.09 -6.96
C GLY A 156 -41.95 -2.76 -6.39
N ASN A 157 -42.91 -2.01 -5.85
CA ASN A 157 -44.33 -2.40 -5.90
C ASN A 157 -45.27 -1.23 -5.51
N ALA A 158 -45.37 -0.22 -6.37
CA ALA A 158 -46.55 0.63 -6.39
C ALA A 158 -47.30 0.28 -7.67
N GLY A 159 -48.15 -0.75 -7.58
CA GLY A 159 -49.07 -1.09 -8.66
C GLY A 159 -49.96 0.11 -8.95
N ILE A 160 -49.81 0.67 -10.14
CA ILE A 160 -50.75 1.62 -10.72
C ILE A 160 -52.02 0.83 -11.04
N PRO A 161 -53.19 1.10 -10.41
CA PRO A 161 -54.42 0.46 -10.83
C PRO A 161 -54.80 0.96 -12.23
N PRO A 162 -55.25 0.08 -13.14
CA PRO A 162 -55.60 0.49 -14.50
C PRO A 162 -56.81 1.44 -14.49
N SER A 163 -56.69 2.48 -15.29
CA SER A 163 -57.71 3.44 -15.68
C SER A 163 -58.95 2.72 -16.25
N LYS A 164 -60.11 2.95 -15.65
CA LYS A 164 -61.41 2.70 -16.29
C LYS A 164 -61.82 3.96 -17.03
N ASP A 165 -61.68 3.95 -18.35
CA ASP A 165 -62.40 4.91 -19.20
C ASP A 165 -63.76 4.34 -19.65
N PRO A 166 -64.73 5.21 -19.97
CA PRO A 166 -66.16 4.89 -20.01
C PRO A 166 -66.71 4.71 -21.44
N CYS A 167 -67.92 4.13 -21.52
CA CYS A 167 -68.89 4.08 -22.64
C CYS A 167 -68.85 2.91 -23.65
N ALA A 168 -69.90 2.08 -23.57
CA ALA A 168 -70.77 1.48 -24.62
C ALA A 168 -71.46 0.27 -23.95
N ASP A 169 -72.77 0.13 -23.75
CA ASP A 169 -73.99 0.63 -24.43
C ASP A 169 -75.01 1.23 -23.45
#